data_AF-A0A821MBC6-F1
#
_entry.id   AF-A0A821MBC6-F1
#
_cell.length_a   1.000
_cell.length_b   1.000
_cell.length_c   1.000
_cell.angle_alpha   90.00
_cell.angle_beta   90.00
_cell.angle_gamma   90.00
#
_symmetry.space_group_name_H-M   'P 1'
#
loop_
_entity.id
_entity.type
_entity.pdbx_description
1 polymer ?
#
loop_
_entity_poly.entity_id
_entity_poly.type
_entity_poly.pdbx_seq_one_letter_code
_entity_poly.pdbx_strand_id
1 'polypeptide(L)'
;LLKLDENFFLNNTFDFNKLTTITQRLNSVESQPLTIDHLYPLAKHFTSKQSKRCKECDHNVLKPEPSPKLIKFKLHQMALFFIPEVLN
;
A
#
# COMPACT_ATOMS: atom_id res chain seq x y z
N LEU A 1 9.31 34.10 6.73
CA LEU A 1 10.07 33.44 5.65
C LEU A 1 11.12 32.57 6.33
N LEU A 2 11.02 31.24 6.20
CA LEU A 2 12.09 30.35 6.64
C LEU A 2 13.34 30.71 5.83
N LYS A 3 14.38 31.20 6.51
CA LYS A 3 15.65 31.50 5.86
C LYS A 3 16.37 30.18 5.64
N LEU A 4 16.86 29.94 4.42
CA LEU A 4 17.78 28.83 4.18
C LEU A 4 19.06 29.07 4.97
N ASP A 5 19.63 27.98 5.48
CA ASP A 5 20.95 28.02 6.10
C ASP A 5 22.01 28.40 5.07
N GLU A 6 22.87 29.36 5.40
CA GLU A 6 23.98 29.81 4.55
C GLU A 6 24.97 28.67 4.28
N ASN A 7 25.08 27.70 5.19
CA ASN A 7 25.91 26.50 5.01
C ASN A 7 25.47 25.65 3.82
N PHE A 8 24.22 25.78 3.35
CA PHE A 8 23.73 25.10 2.16
C PHE A 8 24.55 25.48 0.91
N PHE A 9 25.00 26.74 0.82
CA PHE A 9 25.79 27.23 -0.32
C PHE A 9 27.29 27.00 -0.15
N LEU A 10 27.76 26.84 1.09
CA LEU A 10 29.19 26.65 1.41
C LEU A 10 29.60 25.16 1.34
N ASN A 11 28.70 24.24 1.71
CA ASN A 11 28.95 22.81 1.63
C ASN A 11 28.56 22.25 0.26
N ASN A 12 29.49 22.32 -0.70
CA ASN A 12 29.33 21.83 -2.08
C ASN A 12 29.28 20.30 -2.24
N THR A 13 29.25 19.53 -1.15
CA THR A 13 29.14 18.07 -1.18
C THR A 13 27.75 17.65 -0.70
N PHE A 14 26.87 17.36 -1.65
CA PHE A 14 25.52 16.87 -1.38
C PHE A 14 25.54 15.34 -1.24
N ASP A 15 25.30 14.83 -0.03
CA ASP A 15 25.19 13.39 0.22
C ASP A 15 23.73 12.95 0.10
N PHE A 16 23.39 12.36 -1.05
CA PHE A 16 22.04 11.85 -1.30
C PHE A 16 21.62 10.74 -0.32
N ASN A 17 22.56 10.04 0.30
CA ASN A 17 22.26 8.99 1.26
C ASN A 17 21.82 9.54 2.63
N LYS A 18 21.93 10.86 2.87
CA LYS A 18 21.45 11.49 4.10
C LYS A 18 20.05 12.09 3.96
N LEU A 19 19.55 12.18 2.74
CA LEU A 19 18.24 12.75 2.44
C LEU A 19 17.20 11.68 2.20
N THR A 20 15.97 11.98 2.57
CA THR A 20 14.85 11.12 2.25
C THR A 20 14.41 11.30 0.82
N THR A 21 13.93 10.21 0.23
CA THR A 21 13.19 10.25 -1.03
C THR A 21 11.77 10.80 -0.82
N ILE A 22 11.14 11.26 -1.89
CA ILE A 22 9.73 11.70 -1.84
C ILE A 22 8.84 10.57 -1.32
N THR A 23 9.04 9.34 -1.78
CA THR A 23 8.27 8.17 -1.33
C THR A 23 8.39 7.94 0.18
N GLN A 24 9.60 8.05 0.75
CA GLN A 24 9.80 7.92 2.20
C GLN A 24 9.06 9.00 3.00
N ARG A 25 9.05 10.25 2.50
CA ARG A 25 8.31 11.35 3.14
C ARG A 25 6.81 11.16 3.06
N LEU A 26 6.29 10.77 1.89
CA LEU A 26 4.86 10.53 1.70
C LEU A 26 4.35 9.34 2.50
N ASN A 27 5.20 8.37 2.82
CA ASN A 27 4.83 7.29 3.74
C ASN A 27 4.71 7.80 5.20
N SER A 28 5.43 8.86 5.57
CA SER A 28 5.43 9.47 6.91
C SER A 28 4.76 10.86 6.88
N VAL A 29 3.49 10.93 6.46
CA VAL A 29 2.77 12.19 6.16
C VAL A 29 2.78 13.18 7.33
N GLU A 30 2.75 12.69 8.57
CA GLU A 30 2.70 13.53 9.78
C GLU A 30 4.00 14.30 10.02
N SER A 31 5.17 13.68 9.75
CA SER A 31 6.48 14.26 10.07
C SER A 31 7.29 14.70 8.86
N GLN A 32 7.03 14.14 7.67
CA GLN A 32 7.72 14.39 6.40
C GLN A 32 9.23 14.72 6.55
N PRO A 33 10.02 13.82 7.14
CA PRO A 33 11.41 14.10 7.51
C PRO A 33 12.26 14.35 6.27
N LEU A 34 13.07 15.42 6.26
CA LEU A 34 13.96 15.74 5.13
C LEU A 34 15.24 14.89 5.13
N THR A 35 15.70 14.47 6.31
CA THR A 35 16.91 13.66 6.51
C THR A 35 16.56 12.28 7.04
N ILE A 36 17.44 11.29 6.78
CA ILE A 36 17.22 9.91 7.18
C ILE A 36 17.28 9.73 8.71
N ASP A 37 18.03 10.56 9.43
CA ASP A 37 18.14 10.50 10.90
C ASP A 37 16.80 10.78 11.62
N HIS A 38 15.85 11.40 10.91
CA HIS A 38 14.48 11.65 11.39
C HIS A 38 13.44 10.69 10.79
N LEU A 39 13.88 9.70 10.00
CA LEU A 39 13.01 8.67 9.44
C LEU A 39 12.87 7.52 10.44
N TYR A 40 11.64 7.32 10.92
CA TYR A 40 11.32 6.23 11.84
C TYR A 40 10.61 5.07 11.13
N PRO A 41 10.82 3.82 11.60
CA PRO A 41 10.05 2.68 11.12
C PRO A 41 8.55 2.89 11.36
N LEU A 42 7.75 2.62 10.33
CA LEU A 42 6.29 2.70 10.41
C LEU A 42 5.69 1.32 10.67
N ALA A 43 4.54 1.30 11.35
CA ALA A 43 3.76 0.08 11.50
C ALA A 43 3.33 -0.46 10.13
N LYS A 44 3.37 -1.78 9.97
CA LYS A 44 2.97 -2.42 8.71
C LYS A 44 1.48 -2.21 8.46
N HIS A 45 1.13 -1.76 7.25
CA HIS A 45 -0.26 -1.63 6.84
C HIS A 45 -0.96 -3.00 6.81
N PHE A 46 -2.17 -3.06 7.37
CA PHE A 46 -3.02 -4.24 7.31
C PHE A 46 -3.60 -4.42 5.91
N THR A 47 -3.65 -5.67 5.45
CA THR A 47 -4.32 -6.03 4.20
C THR A 47 -5.70 -6.62 4.50
N SER A 48 -6.70 -6.27 3.69
CA SER A 48 -8.06 -6.79 3.84
C SER A 48 -8.38 -7.83 2.78
N LYS A 49 -8.99 -8.94 3.18
CA LYS A 49 -9.64 -9.87 2.24
C LYS A 49 -11.03 -9.32 1.88
N GLN A 50 -11.37 -9.29 0.59
CA GLN A 50 -12.63 -8.69 0.12
C GLN A 50 -13.71 -9.75 -0.13
N SER A 51 -14.92 -9.50 0.39
CA SER A 51 -16.15 -10.18 -0.03
C SER A 51 -16.73 -9.45 -1.24
N LYS A 52 -17.25 -10.19 -2.22
CA LYS A 52 -17.96 -9.59 -3.37
C LYS A 52 -19.43 -9.93 -3.30
N ARG A 53 -20.25 -8.91 -3.47
CA ARG A 53 -21.71 -8.98 -3.53
C ARG A 53 -22.16 -8.53 -4.92
N CYS A 54 -23.06 -9.28 -5.53
CA CYS A 54 -23.71 -8.86 -6.77
C CYS A 54 -24.66 -7.70 -6.47
N LYS A 55 -24.60 -6.63 -7.27
CA LYS A 55 -25.46 -5.46 -7.09
C LYS A 55 -26.92 -5.71 -7.45
N GLU A 56 -27.17 -6.59 -8.43
CA GLU A 56 -28.52 -6.87 -8.92
C GLU A 56 -29.31 -7.78 -7.99
N CYS A 57 -28.67 -8.81 -7.43
CA CYS A 57 -29.36 -9.81 -6.62
C CYS A 57 -29.03 -9.73 -5.13
N ASP A 58 -28.14 -8.83 -4.69
CA ASP A 58 -27.69 -8.67 -3.30
C ASP A 58 -27.05 -9.91 -2.62
N HIS A 59 -26.82 -10.98 -3.39
CA HIS A 59 -26.16 -12.18 -2.89
C HIS A 59 -24.64 -11.99 -2.86
N ASN A 60 -24.00 -12.54 -1.83
CA ASN A 60 -22.56 -12.68 -1.82
C ASN A 60 -22.18 -13.73 -2.87
N VAL A 61 -21.30 -13.37 -3.81
CA VAL A 61 -20.78 -14.28 -4.84
C VAL A 61 -19.40 -14.81 -4.45
N LEU A 62 -18.63 -14.02 -3.69
CA LEU A 62 -17.30 -14.38 -3.22
C LEU A 62 -17.17 -14.05 -1.74
N LYS A 63 -16.71 -15.00 -0.93
CA LYS A 63 -16.38 -14.77 0.48
C LYS A 63 -15.11 -15.53 0.84
N PRO A 64 -13.96 -14.85 0.99
CA PRO A 64 -12.71 -15.48 1.41
C PRO A 64 -12.81 -16.07 2.82
N GLU A 65 -12.02 -17.10 3.10
CA GLU A 65 -11.79 -17.55 4.48
C GLU A 65 -11.06 -16.44 5.26
N PRO A 66 -11.58 -15.98 6.42
CA PRO A 66 -10.94 -14.92 7.21
C PRO A 66 -9.53 -15.27 7.68
N SER A 67 -9.23 -16.55 7.91
CA SER A 67 -7.90 -16.98 8.34
C SER A 67 -6.84 -16.57 7.32
N PRO A 68 -5.80 -15.81 7.71
CA PRO A 68 -4.74 -15.38 6.80
C PRO A 68 -3.91 -16.57 6.28
N LYS A 69 -3.95 -17.72 6.95
CA LYS A 69 -3.22 -18.93 6.57
C LYS A 69 -3.90 -19.72 5.46
N LEU A 70 -5.16 -19.41 5.15
CA LEU A 70 -5.97 -20.16 4.20
C LEU A 70 -6.26 -19.34 2.95
N ILE A 71 -6.04 -19.97 1.80
CA ILE A 71 -6.38 -19.43 0.47
C ILE A 71 -7.78 -19.85 0.00
N LYS A 72 -8.48 -20.66 0.80
CA LYS A 72 -9.81 -21.16 0.48
C LYS A 72 -10.87 -20.07 0.61
N PHE A 73 -11.99 -20.25 -0.09
CA PHE A 73 -13.15 -19.40 0.01
C PHE A 73 -14.27 -20.14 0.76
N LYS A 74 -14.96 -19.43 1.66
CA LYS A 74 -16.21 -19.91 2.27
C LYS A 74 -17.33 -19.97 1.22
N LEU A 75 -17.31 -19.05 0.25
CA LEU A 75 -18.25 -19.01 -0.86
C LEU A 75 -17.51 -18.61 -2.14
N HIS A 76 -17.67 -19.42 -3.18
CA HIS A 76 -16.90 -19.31 -4.42
C HIS A 76 -17.80 -19.54 -5.64
N GLN A 77 -18.62 -18.55 -5.99
CA GLN A 77 -19.50 -18.59 -7.16
C GLN A 77 -18.87 -17.78 -8.31
N MET A 78 -17.95 -18.41 -9.05
CA MET A 78 -17.33 -17.83 -10.24
C MET A 78 -17.96 -18.38 -11.51
N ALA A 79 -17.99 -17.55 -12.57
CA ALA A 79 -18.51 -17.94 -13.88
C ALA A 79 -17.83 -19.19 -14.46
N LEU A 80 -16.54 -19.37 -14.20
CA LEU A 80 -15.72 -20.52 -14.61
C LEU A 80 -16.31 -21.88 -14.20
N PHE A 81 -17.16 -21.93 -13.17
CA PHE A 81 -17.78 -23.18 -12.72
C PHE A 81 -19.11 -23.50 -13.41
N PHE A 82 -19.69 -22.53 -14.13
CA PHE A 82 -21.03 -22.64 -14.70
C PHE A 82 -21.04 -22.46 -16.22
N ILE A 83 -20.07 -21.73 -16.77
CA ILE A 83 -20.00 -21.36 -18.18
C ILE A 83 -18.75 -22.03 -18.78
N PRO A 84 -18.89 -22.77 -19.90
CA PRO A 84 -17.75 -23.41 -20.54
C PRO A 84 -16.75 -22.37 -21.08
N GLU A 85 -15.47 -22.67 -20.92
CA GLU A 85 -14.39 -21.86 -21.46
C GLU A 85 -14.33 -22.02 -22.98
N VAL A 86 -14.27 -20.89 -23.70
CA VAL A 86 -14.05 -20.87 -25.14
C VAL A 86 -12.57 -20.63 -25.38
N LEU A 87 -11.87 -21.68 -25.81
CA LEU A 87 -10.47 -21.59 -26.24
C LEU A 87 -10.46 -21.23 -27.74
N ASN A 88 -9.74 -20.17 -28.10
CA ASN A 88 -9.49 -19.78 -29.50
C ASN A 88 -8.18 -20.39 -30.00
#